data_AF-A0A090G155-F1
#
_entry.id   AF-A0A090G155-F1
#
_cell.length_a   1.000
_cell.length_b   1.000
_cell.length_c   1.000
_cell.angle_alpha   90.00
_cell.angle_beta   90.00
_cell.angle_gamma   90.00
#
_symmetry.space_group_name_H-M   'P 1'
#
loop_
_entity.id
_entity.type
_entity.pdbx_description
1 polymer ?
#
loop_
_entity_poly.entity_id
_entity_poly.type
_entity_poly.pdbx_seq_one_letter_code
_entity_poly.pdbx_strand_id
1 'polypeptide(L)'
;MLLDDHISMAQRHVRHGELHIARQQERITRLRSKSLPTTDALTFLRLLEDVHALQRQHLSRLLSKSAASQAASEVSAAEKRPVHVAPDLISIPDPILRLTLELEEKLKARMKWLTAKPPKGKLH
;
A
#
# COMPACT_ATOMS: atom_id res chain seq x y z
N MET A 1 7.23 -9.04 -15.86
CA MET A 1 5.79 -8.70 -15.94
C MET A 1 5.64 -7.50 -16.85
N LEU A 2 4.55 -7.43 -17.63
CA LEU A 2 4.32 -6.32 -18.55
C LEU A 2 3.85 -5.07 -17.78
N LEU A 3 4.06 -3.88 -18.37
CA LEU A 3 3.65 -2.60 -17.76
C LEU A 3 2.14 -2.56 -17.48
N ASP A 4 1.32 -3.12 -18.37
CA ASP A 4 -0.12 -3.17 -18.22
C ASP A 4 -0.56 -4.11 -17.07
N ASP A 5 0.15 -5.21 -16.85
CA ASP A 5 -0.05 -6.08 -15.69
C ASP A 5 0.25 -5.31 -14.39
N HIS A 6 1.35 -4.56 -14.37
CA HIS A 6 1.74 -3.74 -13.22
C HIS A 6 0.72 -2.65 -12.91
N ILE A 7 0.20 -1.96 -13.94
CA ILE A 7 -0.86 -0.95 -13.78
C ILE A 7 -2.11 -1.61 -13.22
N SER A 8 -2.53 -2.75 -13.78
CA SER A 8 -3.72 -3.48 -13.33
C SER A 8 -3.61 -3.91 -11.87
N MET A 9 -2.45 -4.42 -11.47
CA MET A 9 -2.18 -4.76 -10.06
C MET A 9 -2.21 -3.54 -9.15
N ALA A 10 -1.52 -2.45 -9.54
CA ALA A 10 -1.47 -1.23 -8.75
C ALA A 10 -2.86 -0.60 -8.56
N GLN A 11 -3.69 -0.57 -9.61
CA GLN A 11 -5.08 -0.12 -9.53
C GLN A 11 -5.90 -0.97 -8.55
N ARG A 12 -5.76 -2.30 -8.60
CA ARG A 12 -6.44 -3.19 -7.65
C ARG A 12 -6.02 -2.91 -6.21
N HIS A 13 -4.72 -2.69 -5.96
CA HIS A 13 -4.23 -2.37 -4.63
C HIS A 13 -4.77 -1.03 -4.11
N VAL A 14 -4.83 0.00 -4.96
CA VAL A 14 -5.43 1.29 -4.60
C VAL A 14 -6.90 1.10 -4.20
N ARG A 15 -7.71 0.40 -5.01
CA ARG A 15 -9.13 0.15 -4.69
C ARG A 15 -9.30 -0.63 -3.39
N HIS A 16 -8.48 -1.66 -3.16
CA HIS A 16 -8.54 -2.46 -1.94
C HIS A 16 -8.15 -1.65 -0.70
N GLY A 17 -7.17 -0.74 -0.84
CA GLY A 17 -6.74 0.16 0.21
C GLY A 17 -7.83 1.17 0.60
N GLU A 18 -8.53 1.75 -0.38
CA GLU A 18 -9.66 2.67 -0.14
C GLU A 18 -10.76 1.97 0.68
N LEU A 19 -11.13 0.75 0.27
CA LEU A 19 -12.12 -0.05 0.99
C LEU A 19 -11.67 -0.37 2.42
N HIS A 20 -10.38 -0.68 2.63
CA HIS A 20 -9.84 -0.96 3.96
C HIS A 20 -9.86 0.27 4.86
N ILE A 21 -9.45 1.44 4.35
CA ILE A 21 -9.47 2.70 5.09
C ILE A 21 -10.90 3.04 5.51
N ALA A 22 -11.87 2.97 4.60
CA ALA A 22 -13.28 3.22 4.91
C ALA A 22 -13.80 2.28 6.01
N ARG A 23 -13.47 0.99 5.94
CA ARG A 23 -13.83 0.01 6.99
C ARG A 23 -13.18 0.34 8.34
N GLN A 24 -11.92 0.78 8.38
CA GLN A 24 -11.29 1.15 9.65
C GLN A 24 -11.92 2.41 10.24
N GLN A 25 -12.26 3.41 9.41
CA GLN A 25 -12.98 4.62 9.84
C GLN A 25 -14.35 4.26 10.45
N GLU A 26 -15.08 3.35 9.82
CA GLU A 26 -16.36 2.86 10.35
C GLU A 26 -16.16 2.16 11.71
N ARG A 27 -15.17 1.26 11.83
CA ARG A 27 -14.87 0.56 13.08
C ARG A 27 -14.49 1.53 14.20
N ILE A 28 -13.68 2.54 13.91
CA ILE A 28 -13.31 3.58 14.87
C ILE A 28 -14.54 4.37 15.31
N THR A 29 -15.44 4.71 14.39
CA THR A 29 -16.70 5.38 14.71
C THR A 29 -17.57 4.54 15.64
N ARG A 30 -17.68 3.23 15.38
CA ARG A 30 -18.40 2.28 16.25
C ARG A 30 -17.75 2.10 17.63
N LEU A 31 -16.42 2.22 17.74
CA LEU A 31 -15.74 2.20 19.03
C LEU A 31 -16.01 3.48 19.82
N ARG A 32 -15.95 4.64 19.16
CA ARG A 32 -16.26 5.95 19.77
C ARG A 32 -17.68 6.02 20.30
N SER A 33 -18.67 5.50 19.55
CA SER A 33 -20.07 5.50 20.01
C SER A 33 -20.31 4.64 21.26
N LYS A 34 -19.39 3.71 21.57
CA LYS A 34 -19.40 2.88 22.77
C LYS A 34 -18.46 3.40 23.86
N SER A 35 -17.93 4.61 23.71
CA SER A 35 -16.93 5.21 24.61
C SER A 35 -15.68 4.33 24.82
N LEU A 36 -15.34 3.51 23.82
CA LEU A 36 -14.15 2.66 23.87
C LEU A 36 -12.90 3.44 23.41
N PRO A 37 -11.71 3.10 23.94
CA PRO A 37 -10.46 3.76 23.54
C PRO A 37 -10.19 3.61 22.04
N THR A 38 -9.83 4.72 21.36
CA THR A 38 -9.56 4.75 19.91
C THR A 38 -8.20 5.31 19.53
N THR A 39 -7.38 5.75 20.48
CA THR A 39 -6.07 6.38 20.23
C THR A 39 -5.18 5.54 19.30
N ASP A 40 -5.01 4.25 19.62
CA ASP A 40 -4.20 3.35 18.82
C ASP A 40 -4.79 3.08 17.44
N ALA A 41 -6.11 2.95 17.35
CA ALA A 41 -6.80 2.72 16.09
C ALA A 41 -6.67 3.92 15.14
N LEU A 42 -6.68 5.14 15.68
CA LEU A 42 -6.44 6.37 14.93
C LEU A 42 -4.99 6.46 14.44
N THR A 43 -4.02 6.12 15.29
CA THR A 43 -2.60 6.05 14.90
C THR A 43 -2.39 5.04 13.77
N PHE A 44 -3.02 3.87 13.87
CA PHE A 44 -2.97 2.85 12.82
C PHE A 44 -3.66 3.30 11.53
N LEU A 45 -4.82 3.96 11.63
CA LEU A 45 -5.53 4.50 10.46
C LEU A 45 -4.65 5.49 9.69
N ARG A 46 -3.95 6.40 10.37
CA ARG A 46 -3.02 7.35 9.74
C ARG A 46 -1.91 6.63 8.97
N LEU A 47 -1.34 5.58 9.56
CA LEU A 47 -0.33 4.77 8.88
C LEU A 47 -0.88 4.09 7.61
N LEU A 48 -2.11 3.60 7.64
CA LEU A 48 -2.75 3.04 6.45
C LEU A 48 -2.97 4.10 5.37
N GLU A 49 -3.40 5.31 5.76
CA GLU A 49 -3.61 6.44 4.86
C GLU A 49 -2.29 6.89 4.20
N ASP A 50 -1.19 6.92 4.95
CA ASP A 50 0.16 7.23 4.44
C ASP A 50 0.63 6.19 3.41
N VAL A 51 0.49 4.91 3.73
CA VAL A 51 0.84 3.80 2.81
C VAL A 51 -0.02 3.86 1.55
N HIS A 52 -1.32 4.15 1.69
CA HIS A 52 -2.22 4.27 0.54
C HIS A 52 -1.88 5.46 -0.36
N ALA A 53 -1.44 6.58 0.21
CA ALA A 53 -0.94 7.71 -0.56
C ALA A 53 0.28 7.33 -1.42
N LEU A 54 1.22 6.55 -0.87
CA LEU A 54 2.37 6.03 -1.63
C LEU A 54 1.94 5.11 -2.77
N GLN A 55 0.93 4.26 -2.55
CA GLN A 55 0.36 3.38 -3.58
C GLN A 55 -0.28 4.19 -4.71
N ARG A 56 -1.04 5.25 -4.39
CA ARG A 56 -1.62 6.17 -5.39
C ARG A 56 -0.54 6.88 -6.19
N GLN A 57 0.52 7.35 -5.53
CA GLN A 57 1.65 7.99 -6.21
C GLN A 57 2.39 7.01 -7.13
N HIS A 58 2.54 5.75 -6.71
CA HIS A 58 3.11 4.71 -7.55
C HIS A 58 2.25 4.44 -8.80
N LEU A 59 0.93 4.31 -8.64
CA LEU A 59 0.02 4.15 -9.77
C LEU A 59 0.10 5.34 -10.73
N SER A 60 0.13 6.57 -10.23
CA SER A 60 0.28 7.78 -11.06
C SER A 60 1.55 7.74 -11.91
N ARG A 61 2.67 7.27 -11.34
CA ARG A 61 3.93 7.10 -12.07
C ARG A 61 3.82 6.04 -13.16
N LEU A 62 3.19 4.90 -12.88
CA LEU A 62 2.99 3.84 -13.88
C LEU A 62 2.12 4.32 -15.06
N LEU A 63 1.03 5.03 -14.77
CA LEU A 63 0.15 5.59 -15.80
C LEU A 63 0.88 6.61 -16.68
N SER A 64 1.72 7.46 -16.07
CA SER A 64 2.53 8.44 -16.82
C SER A 64 3.53 7.75 -17.76
N LYS A 65 4.15 6.66 -17.32
CA LYS A 65 5.06 5.86 -18.16
C LYS A 65 4.34 5.18 -19.33
N SER A 66 3.14 4.63 -19.10
CA SER A 66 2.33 4.03 -20.17
C SER A 66 1.94 5.06 -21.22
N ALA A 67 1.49 6.25 -20.81
CA ALA A 67 1.15 7.34 -21.72
C ALA A 67 2.35 7.79 -22.58
N ALA A 68 3.55 7.90 -21.97
CA ALA A 68 4.77 8.24 -22.69
C ALA A 68 5.18 7.16 -23.71
N SER A 69 5.00 5.87 -23.37
CA SER A 69 5.27 4.75 -24.28
C SER A 69 4.33 4.73 -25.48
N GLN A 70 3.03 5.00 -25.28
CA GLN A 70 2.04 5.08 -26.36
C GLN A 70 2.34 6.26 -27.30
N ALA A 71 2.67 7.44 -26.77
CA ALA A 71 3.04 8.60 -27.58
C ALA A 71 4.31 8.36 -28.44
N ALA A 72 5.31 7.66 -27.90
CA ALA A 72 6.51 7.30 -28.67
C ALA A 72 6.21 6.28 -29.79
N SER A 73 5.23 5.39 -29.57
CA SER A 73 4.79 4.40 -30.56
C SER A 73 4.01 5.04 -31.72
N GLU A 74 3.15 6.02 -31.44
CA GLU A 74 2.40 6.77 -32.46
C GLU A 74 3.31 7.64 -33.35
N VAL A 75 4.35 8.24 -32.77
CA VAL A 75 5.36 9.00 -33.53
C VAL A 75 6.19 8.09 -34.43
N SER A 76 6.47 6.85 -34.01
CA SER A 76 7.21 5.86 -34.81
C SER A 76 6.38 5.19 -35.90
N ALA A 77 5.04 5.19 -35.79
CA ALA A 77 4.15 4.68 -36.84
C ALA A 77 4.16 5.57 -38.11
N ALA A 78 4.56 6.84 -37.98
CA ALA A 78 4.74 7.76 -39.11
C ALA A 78 6.08 7.58 -39.84
N GLU A 79 7.08 6.92 -39.24
CA GLU A 79 8.42 6.79 -39.82
C GLU A 79 8.93 5.35 -39.70
N LYS A 80 8.71 4.55 -40.76
CA LYS A 80 9.11 3.15 -40.85
C LYS A 80 10.63 2.98 -40.65
N ARG A 81 11.05 2.51 -39.46
CA ARG A 81 12.24 1.64 -39.34
C ARG A 81 12.17 0.78 -38.06
N PRO A 82 12.45 -0.54 -38.12
CA PRO A 82 12.34 -1.40 -36.95
C PRO A 82 13.59 -1.24 -36.08
N VAL A 83 13.42 -0.81 -34.84
CA VAL A 83 14.45 -0.94 -33.80
C VAL A 83 13.85 -1.74 -32.66
N HIS A 84 14.48 -2.87 -32.36
CA HIS A 84 14.14 -3.81 -31.30
C HIS A 84 13.97 -3.08 -29.95
N VAL A 85 12.76 -3.13 -29.39
CA VAL A 85 12.48 -2.69 -28.03
C VAL A 85 12.71 -3.88 -27.11
N ALA A 86 13.78 -3.83 -26.32
CA ALA A 86 14.02 -4.79 -25.24
C ALA A 86 12.90 -4.65 -24.18
N PRO A 87 12.48 -5.74 -23.52
CA PRO A 87 11.42 -5.66 -22.52
C PRO A 87 11.91 -4.83 -21.33
N ASP A 88 11.27 -3.68 -21.11
CA ASP A 88 11.48 -2.80 -19.96
C ASP A 88 11.16 -3.56 -18.65
N LEU A 89 12.17 -4.24 -18.12
CA LEU A 89 12.16 -4.83 -16.79
C LEU A 89 12.25 -3.68 -15.77
N ILE A 90 11.09 -3.16 -15.39
CA ILE A 90 10.98 -2.16 -14.32
C ILE A 90 11.40 -2.85 -13.00
N SER A 91 12.60 -2.54 -12.53
CA SER A 91 13.04 -2.85 -11.16
C SER A 91 12.21 -2.03 -10.18
N ILE A 92 11.46 -2.70 -9.32
CA ILE A 92 10.70 -2.09 -8.22
C ILE A 92 11.67 -2.05 -7.02
N PRO A 93 12.14 -0.87 -6.56
CA PRO A 93 12.66 -0.77 -5.21
C PRO A 93 11.49 -1.01 -4.27
N ASP A 94 11.70 -1.74 -3.18
CA ASP A 94 10.62 -2.34 -2.38
C ASP A 94 10.37 -1.66 -1.02
N PRO A 95 10.13 -0.33 -0.96
CA PRO A 95 9.79 0.34 0.30
C PRO A 95 8.42 -0.15 0.80
N ILE A 96 7.56 -0.67 -0.08
CA ILE A 96 6.27 -1.27 0.29
C ILE A 96 6.50 -2.60 0.99
N LEU A 97 7.35 -3.51 0.49
CA LEU A 97 7.68 -4.73 1.24
C LEU A 97 8.34 -4.42 2.58
N ARG A 98 9.25 -3.45 2.64
CA ARG A 98 9.88 -3.02 3.90
C ARG A 98 8.85 -2.52 4.92
N LEU A 99 7.91 -1.68 4.51
CA LEU A 99 6.85 -1.17 5.38
C LEU A 99 5.85 -2.27 5.78
N THR A 100 5.60 -3.22 4.88
CA THR A 100 4.74 -4.38 5.16
C THR A 100 5.37 -5.27 6.24
N LEU A 101 6.68 -5.54 6.14
CA LEU A 101 7.45 -6.26 7.15
C LEU A 101 7.48 -5.50 8.50
N GLU A 102 7.67 -4.18 8.48
CA GLU A 102 7.67 -3.37 9.70
C GLU A 102 6.29 -3.36 10.41
N LEU A 103 5.22 -3.28 9.61
CA LEU A 103 3.84 -3.42 10.10
C LEU A 103 3.60 -4.80 10.71
N GLU A 104 4.08 -5.86 10.06
CA GLU A 104 3.95 -7.24 10.54
C GLU A 104 4.70 -7.43 11.87
N GLU A 105 5.92 -6.91 12.00
CA GLU A 105 6.68 -6.96 13.26
C GLU A 105 5.98 -6.19 14.39
N LYS A 106 5.47 -4.98 14.11
CA LYS A 106 4.73 -4.18 15.11
C LYS A 106 3.46 -4.90 15.58
N LEU A 107 2.74 -5.55 14.67
CA LEU A 107 1.56 -6.37 15.00
C LEU A 107 1.95 -7.60 15.83
N LYS A 108 3.01 -8.32 15.46
CA LYS A 108 3.54 -9.46 16.23
C LYS A 108 3.97 -9.05 17.63
N ALA A 109 4.64 -7.91 17.77
CA ALA A 109 5.06 -7.38 19.08
C ALA A 109 3.85 -7.05 19.97
N ARG A 110 2.81 -6.40 19.41
CA ARG A 110 1.57 -6.13 20.14
C ARG A 110 0.84 -7.41 20.55
N MET A 111 0.72 -8.39 19.66
CA MET A 111 0.09 -9.67 20.00
C MET A 111 0.86 -10.40 21.11
N LYS A 112 2.20 -10.43 21.05
CA LYS A 112 3.02 -11.00 22.13
C LYS A 112 2.76 -10.34 23.47
N TRP A 113 2.65 -9.00 23.50
CA TRP A 113 2.35 -8.26 24.71
C TRP A 113 0.96 -8.59 25.28
N LEU A 114 -0.06 -8.73 24.41
CA LEU A 114 -1.41 -9.14 24.81
C LEU A 114 -1.47 -10.57 25.35
N THR A 115 -0.55 -11.45 24.93
CA THR A 115 -0.43 -12.83 25.42
C THR A 115 0.52 -12.99 26.61
N ALA A 116 1.25 -11.95 27.00
CA ALA A 116 2.19 -12.01 28.11
C ALA A 116 1.40 -12.01 29.43
N LYS A 117 1.64 -13.04 30.25
CA LYS A 117 1.03 -13.17 31.59
C LYS A 117 1.49 -11.99 32.46
N PRO A 118 0.58 -11.25 33.13
CA PRO A 118 1.00 -10.13 33.97
C PRO A 118 1.95 -10.65 35.06
N PRO A 119 2.98 -9.87 35.44
CA PRO A 119 3.88 -10.27 36.50
C PRO A 119 3.05 -10.48 37.76
N LYS A 120 3.19 -11.66 38.38
CA LYS A 120 2.58 -11.98 39.67
C LYS A 120 3.18 -11.03 40.71
N GLY A 121 2.57 -9.87 40.88
CA GLY A 121 2.85 -8.99 42.00
C GLY A 121 2.52 -9.75 43.27
N LYS A 122 3.53 -10.00 44.10
CA LYS A 122 3.34 -10.42 45.48
C LYS A 122 2.53 -9.31 46.16
N LEU A 123 1.30 -9.64 46.54
CA LEU A 123 0.58 -8.88 47.57
C LEU A 123 1.41 -9.02 48.85
N HIS A 124 2.01 -7.92 49.27
CA HIS A 124 2.49 -7.72 50.64
C HIS A 124 1.50 -6.79 51.34
#